data_AF-A0A1I1HH39-F1
#
_entry.id   AF-A0A1I1HH39-F1
#
_cell.length_a   1.000
_cell.length_b   1.000
_cell.length_c   1.000
_cell.angle_alpha   90.00
_cell.angle_beta   90.00
_cell.angle_gamma   90.00
#
_symmetry.space_group_name_H-M   'P 1'
#
loop_
_entity.id
_entity.type
_entity.pdbx_description
1 polymer ?
#
loop_
_entity_poly.entity_id
_entity_poly.type
_entity_poly.pdbx_seq_one_letter_code
_entity_poly.pdbx_strand_id
1 'polypeptide(L)' 'MTILPDPGQFDALVVGARWAGAATAMLLSRAGLKVLAIDRDAAGTDTKSTHALMRGAVMQLDRWGV' A
#
# COMPACT_ATOMS: atom_id res chain seq x y z
N MET A 1 -1.83 22.36 -3.94
CA MET A 1 -0.35 22.40 -3.97
C MET A 1 0.13 21.49 -2.85
N THR A 2 0.32 20.21 -3.14
CA THR A 2 0.76 19.23 -2.13
C THR A 2 2.28 19.30 -2.07
N ILE A 3 2.83 19.69 -0.92
CA ILE A 3 4.26 19.61 -0.66
C ILE A 3 4.57 18.11 -0.57
N LEU A 4 5.26 17.57 -1.57
CA LEU A 4 5.86 16.25 -1.43
C LEU A 4 7.04 16.37 -0.46
N PRO A 5 7.13 15.53 0.56
CA PRO A 5 8.26 15.53 1.47
C PRO A 5 9.56 15.23 0.70
N ASP A 6 10.69 15.71 1.22
CA ASP A 6 12.00 15.59 0.55
C ASP A 6 12.28 14.12 0.18
N PRO A 7 12.53 13.79 -1.10
CA PRO A 7 12.84 12.43 -1.53
C PRO A 7 14.00 11.80 -0.75
N GLY A 8 14.92 12.62 -0.23
CA GLY A 8 16.04 12.15 0.62
C GLY A 8 15.62 11.60 1.98
N GLN A 9 14.33 11.67 2.37
CA GLN A 9 13.82 11.11 3.62
C GLN A 9 13.27 9.68 3.50
N PHE A 10 13.02 9.17 2.28
CA PHE A 10 12.38 7.88 2.06
C PHE A 10 13.29 6.93 1.28
N ASP A 11 13.23 5.66 1.65
CA ASP A 11 13.95 4.58 0.96
C ASP A 11 13.18 4.08 -0.28
N ALA A 12 11.84 4.27 -0.30
CA ALA A 12 11.00 3.88 -1.43
C ALA A 12 9.77 4.77 -1.59
N LEU A 13 9.38 4.99 -2.86
CA LEU A 13 8.10 5.59 -3.24
C LEU A 13 7.19 4.52 -3.85
N VAL A 14 5.96 4.44 -3.38
CA VAL A 14 4.90 3.59 -3.97
C VAL A 14 3.83 4.49 -4.57
N VAL A 15 3.67 4.42 -5.89
CA VAL A 15 2.67 5.20 -6.62
C VAL A 15 1.46 4.32 -6.93
N GLY A 16 0.30 4.73 -6.41
CA GLY A 16 -0.94 3.96 -6.33
C GLY A 16 -0.97 3.14 -5.04
N ALA A 17 -1.81 3.53 -4.06
CA ALA A 17 -1.94 2.91 -2.74
C ALA A 17 -3.26 2.12 -2.57
N ARG A 18 -3.78 1.55 -3.66
CA ARG A 18 -4.83 0.51 -3.63
C ARG A 18 -4.24 -0.84 -3.22
N TRP A 19 -4.91 -1.96 -3.52
CA TRP A 19 -4.53 -3.34 -3.14
C TRP A 19 -3.03 -3.66 -3.24
N ALA A 20 -2.45 -3.60 -4.44
CA ALA A 20 -1.06 -3.99 -4.66
C ALA A 20 -0.07 -3.03 -4.00
N GLY A 21 -0.30 -1.73 -4.13
CA GLY A 21 0.61 -0.73 -3.58
C GLY A 21 0.52 -0.59 -2.07
N ALA A 22 -0.67 -0.68 -1.48
CA ALA A 22 -0.84 -0.74 -0.02
C ALA A 22 -0.14 -1.98 0.55
N ALA A 23 -0.30 -3.15 -0.07
CA ALA A 23 0.41 -4.36 0.35
C ALA A 23 1.93 -4.20 0.23
N THR A 24 2.41 -3.61 -0.86
CA THR A 24 3.84 -3.37 -1.09
C THR A 24 4.41 -2.39 -0.06
N ALA A 25 3.74 -1.25 0.16
CA ALA A 25 4.15 -0.25 1.13
C ALA A 25 4.17 -0.85 2.55
N MET A 26 3.14 -1.61 2.93
CA MET A 26 3.10 -2.32 4.21
C MET A 26 4.29 -3.27 4.38
N LEU A 27 4.58 -4.11 3.39
CA LEU A 27 5.67 -5.08 3.45
C LEU A 27 7.04 -4.41 3.55
N LEU A 28 7.27 -3.35 2.75
CA LEU A 28 8.51 -2.58 2.79
C LEU A 28 8.66 -1.84 4.14
N SER A 29 7.60 -1.25 4.67
CA SER A 29 7.62 -0.62 5.99
C SER A 29 7.89 -1.62 7.11
N ARG A 30 7.34 -2.84 7.04
CA ARG A 30 7.66 -3.93 7.98
C ARG A 30 9.10 -4.42 7.88
N ALA A 31 9.73 -4.28 6.72
CA ALA A 31 11.16 -4.53 6.55
C ALA A 31 12.06 -3.41 7.11
N GLY A 32 11.48 -2.35 7.69
CA GLY A 32 12.20 -1.25 8.32
C GLY A 32 12.46 -0.05 7.41
N LEU A 33 11.90 -0.03 6.20
CA LEU A 33 12.08 1.05 5.24
C LEU A 33 11.12 2.21 5.50
N LYS A 34 11.58 3.44 5.31
CA LYS A 34 10.73 4.64 5.24
C LYS A 34 10.10 4.71 3.86
N VAL A 35 8.80 4.46 3.78
CA VAL A 35 8.08 4.39 2.50
C VAL A 35 7.07 5.53 2.40
N LEU A 36 7.09 6.23 1.27
CA LEU A 36 6.03 7.17 0.91
C LEU A 36 5.08 6.51 -0.09
N ALA A 37 3.83 6.26 0.31
CA ALA A 37 2.78 5.79 -0.58
C ALA A 37 1.87 6.94 -0.99
N ILE A 38 1.60 7.09 -2.29
CA ILE A 38 0.79 8.16 -2.86
C ILE A 38 -0.31 7.53 -3.71
N ASP A 39 -1.56 7.94 -3.52
CA ASP A 39 -2.66 7.61 -4.43
C ASP A 39 -3.26 8.90 -5.01
N ARG A 40 -3.88 8.78 -6.19
CA ARG A 40 -4.63 9.88 -6.80
C ARG A 40 -5.97 10.06 -6.10
N ASP A 41 -6.60 8.96 -5.73
CA ASP A 41 -7.94 8.93 -5.16
C ASP A 41 -7.89 9.13 -3.65
N ALA A 42 -8.99 9.63 -3.08
CA ALA A 42 -9.09 9.75 -1.64
C ALA A 42 -9.21 8.37 -0.98
N ALA A 43 -8.74 8.27 0.27
CA ALA A 43 -8.88 7.03 1.03
C ALA A 43 -10.36 6.60 1.10
N GLY A 44 -10.63 5.32 0.84
CA GLY A 44 -11.98 4.76 0.90
C GLY A 44 -12.86 5.02 -0.33
N THR A 45 -12.36 5.70 -1.38
CA THR A 45 -13.13 5.90 -2.63
C THR A 45 -12.87 4.83 -3.68
N ASP A 46 -12.30 3.67 -3.29
CA ASP A 46 -12.10 2.57 -4.23
C ASP A 46 -13.44 2.02 -4.73
N THR A 47 -13.51 1.72 -6.03
CA THR A 47 -14.68 1.05 -6.59
C THR A 47 -14.72 -0.36 -6.00
N LYS A 48 -15.77 -0.67 -5.23
CA LYS A 48 -16.00 -2.01 -4.68
C LYS A 48 -16.13 -3.01 -5.82
N SER A 49 -15.00 -3.58 -6.19
CA SER A 49 -14.94 -4.60 -7.22
C SER A 49 -15.32 -5.93 -6.58
N THR A 50 -16.04 -6.77 -7.30
CA THR A 50 -16.40 -8.15 -6.91
C THR A 50 -15.19 -9.10 -6.88
N HIS A 51 -13.97 -8.58 -6.65
CA HIS A 51 -12.76 -9.40 -6.57
C HIS A 51 -12.86 -10.36 -5.40
N ALA A 52 -13.16 -11.61 -5.72
CA ALA A 52 -13.07 -12.69 -4.76
C ALA A 52 -11.61 -12.92 -4.40
N LEU A 53 -11.30 -12.95 -3.09
CA LEU A 53 -10.01 -13.41 -2.62
C LEU A 53 -9.95 -14.93 -2.76
N MET A 54 -8.96 -15.42 -3.51
CA MET A 54 -8.64 -16.85 -3.51
C MET A 54 -8.08 -17.25 -2.14
N ARG A 55 -8.16 -18.54 -1.77
CA ARG A 55 -7.65 -19.03 -0.47
C ARG A 55 -6.21 -18.58 -0.18
N GLY A 56 -5.34 -18.59 -1.19
CA GLY A 56 -3.95 -18.15 -1.03
C GLY A 56 -3.82 -16.69 -0.58
N ALA A 57 -4.71 -15.82 -1.05
CA ALA A 57 -4.73 -14.42 -0.62
C ALA A 57 -5.18 -14.30 0.84
N VAL A 58 -6.20 -15.06 1.26
CA VAL A 58 -6.64 -15.11 2.66
C VAL A 58 -5.52 -15.59 3.59
N MET A 59 -4.80 -16.64 3.20
CA MET A 59 -3.66 -17.14 3.97
C MET A 59 -2.51 -16.12 4.06
N GLN A 60 -2.27 -15.32 3.02
CA GLN A 60 -1.27 -14.24 3.11
C GLN A 60 -1.72 -13.13 4.05
N LEU A 61 -2.99 -12.73 4.02
CA LEU A 61 -3.53 -11.72 4.94
C LEU A 61 -3.40 -12.19 6.39
N ASP A 62 -3.76 -13.44 6.69
CA ASP A 62 -3.57 -14.05 8.01
C ASP A 62 -2.10 -14.04 8.45
N ARG A 63 -1.17 -14.46 7.57
CA ARG A 63 0.27 -14.39 7.82
C ARG A 63 0.75 -12.95 8.07
N TRP A 64 0.09 -11.98 7.45
CA TRP A 64 0.37 -10.57 7.66
C TRP A 64 -0.37 -9.99 8.87
N GLY A 65 -1.30 -10.71 9.51
CA GLY A 65 -2.05 -10.21 10.67
C GLY A 65 -2.89 -8.97 10.38
N VAL A 66 -3.52 -8.92 9.20
CA VAL A 66 -4.44 -7.85 8.76
C VAL A 66 -5.81 -8.39 8.37
#